data_AF-A0A9D8S4C1-F1
#
_entry.id   AF-A0A9D8S4C1-F1
#
_cell.length_a   1.000
_cell.length_b   1.000
_cell.length_c   1.000
_cell.angle_alpha   90.00
_cell.angle_beta   90.00
_cell.angle_gamma   90.00
#
_symmetry.space_group_name_H-M   'P 1'
#
loop_
_entity.id
_entity.type
_entity.pdbx_description
1 polymer ?
#
loop_
_entity_poly.entity_id
_entity_poly.type
_entity_poly.pdbx_seq_one_letter_code
_entity_poly.pdbx_strand_id
1 'polypeptide(L)'
;MKQKIISLLERNNTEELQAYFDEMPAGKPLDSTDELLLLEHFSEPVLKSYISRFPLSTQAEALFVKKAPAALRQLYINLHSLKAETQNLIIKENLEDVAADFCTMRTFEDIPFLLENGKVNVIHSYLSRYPLENDALVLTLLHHQNSSLMTCYINNGRYISPTVLTAVIEEKHLEVFKAFCYRQYRTFKKKALTQASFDKLIERLGALYLPETLQIEVLEACDWRFVEVLLKTTPLAPLAQKFLFDRKFDYTWLKLHVTSLYGTGGYRFQKEYEPLLFKALATKDMDECLTGFRHQDDTVFVQNASEKAVLKYLESFWLTDDAQVALIARGNATLIAKLISRYSPSHGLCWQAEVKLVEICSPQLIRSYTSFHTMCCEALKQLEQKSPAELEYYYSQHRY
;
A
#
# COMPACT_ATOMS: atom_id res chain seq x y z
N MET A 1 50.48 -38.34 19.78
CA MET A 1 49.12 -37.75 19.70
C MET A 1 48.49 -37.96 18.33
N LYS A 2 49.09 -37.50 17.22
CA LYS A 2 48.57 -37.71 15.85
C LYS A 2 48.21 -39.15 15.48
N GLN A 3 49.08 -40.13 15.76
CA GLN A 3 48.77 -41.55 15.50
C GLN A 3 47.60 -42.10 16.34
N LYS A 4 47.32 -41.50 17.51
CA LYS A 4 46.22 -41.93 18.39
C LYS A 4 44.88 -41.45 17.84
N ILE A 5 44.79 -40.21 17.35
CA ILE A 5 43.52 -39.70 16.81
C ILE A 5 43.13 -40.38 15.50
N ILE A 6 44.09 -40.57 14.57
CA ILE A 6 43.85 -41.29 13.31
C ILE A 6 43.33 -42.70 13.62
N SER A 7 44.00 -43.43 14.52
CA SER A 7 43.53 -44.76 14.94
C SER A 7 42.17 -44.75 15.64
N LEU A 8 41.80 -43.69 16.36
CA LEU A 8 40.49 -43.60 17.02
C LEU A 8 39.38 -43.26 16.00
N LEU A 9 39.66 -42.37 15.05
CA LEU A 9 38.77 -42.02 13.95
C LEU A 9 38.53 -43.22 13.02
N GLU A 10 39.58 -43.98 12.68
CA GLU A 10 39.49 -45.19 11.87
C GLU A 10 38.70 -46.31 12.56
N ARG A 11 38.78 -46.43 13.88
CA ARG A 11 38.03 -47.41 14.67
C ARG A 11 36.58 -46.98 14.95
N ASN A 12 36.24 -45.72 14.69
CA ASN A 12 34.92 -45.09 14.88
C ASN A 12 34.28 -45.40 16.25
N ASN A 13 35.09 -45.47 17.32
CA ASN A 13 34.57 -45.69 18.67
C ASN A 13 34.05 -44.37 19.25
N THR A 14 32.74 -44.22 19.27
CA THR A 14 32.06 -42.96 19.63
C THR A 14 32.35 -42.52 21.07
N GLU A 15 32.35 -43.43 22.04
CA GLU A 15 32.58 -43.09 23.45
C GLU A 15 34.02 -42.64 23.71
N GLU A 16 34.99 -43.36 23.13
CA GLU A 16 36.42 -43.01 23.27
C GLU A 16 36.76 -41.69 22.58
N LEU A 17 36.16 -41.40 21.43
CA LEU A 17 36.34 -40.14 20.70
C LEU A 17 35.73 -38.95 21.46
N GLN A 18 34.55 -39.12 22.05
CA GLN A 18 33.93 -38.08 22.87
C GLN A 18 34.78 -37.78 24.11
N ALA A 19 35.18 -38.80 24.86
CA ALA A 19 36.06 -38.62 26.03
C ALA A 19 37.38 -37.95 25.63
N TYR A 20 37.95 -38.34 24.49
CA TYR A 20 39.16 -37.70 23.97
C TYR A 20 38.95 -36.21 23.68
N PHE A 21 37.85 -35.85 23.01
CA PHE A 21 37.54 -34.46 22.73
C PHE A 21 37.21 -33.66 23.98
N ASP A 22 36.66 -34.25 25.03
CA ASP A 22 36.39 -33.60 26.33
C ASP A 22 37.68 -33.33 27.15
N GLU A 23 38.71 -34.15 26.97
CA GLU A 23 40.01 -33.94 27.61
C GLU A 23 40.95 -32.99 26.85
N MET A 24 40.61 -32.62 25.60
CA MET A 24 41.46 -31.73 24.80
C MET A 24 41.57 -30.31 25.38
N PRO A 25 42.76 -29.69 25.39
CA PRO A 25 42.93 -28.31 25.82
C PRO A 25 42.21 -27.33 24.89
N ALA A 26 41.48 -26.36 25.44
CA ALA A 26 40.66 -25.39 24.68
C ALA A 26 41.44 -24.59 23.61
N GLY A 27 42.76 -24.42 23.74
CA GLY A 27 43.60 -23.69 22.78
C GLY A 27 44.31 -24.56 21.74
N LYS A 28 44.00 -25.85 21.64
CA LYS A 28 44.67 -26.79 20.71
C LYS A 28 43.64 -27.59 19.92
N PRO A 29 42.96 -26.99 18.93
CA PRO A 29 42.08 -27.72 18.04
C PRO A 29 42.87 -28.75 17.21
N LEU A 30 42.15 -29.65 16.55
CA LEU A 30 42.74 -30.55 15.57
C LEU A 30 43.33 -29.76 14.41
N ASP A 31 44.31 -30.36 13.73
CA ASP A 31 44.78 -29.78 12.47
C ASP A 31 43.80 -30.07 11.33
N SER A 32 43.95 -29.33 10.23
CA SER A 32 43.03 -29.41 9.09
C SER A 32 42.94 -30.81 8.48
N THR A 33 43.97 -31.66 8.59
CA THR A 33 43.94 -33.01 8.02
C THR A 33 43.11 -33.93 8.91
N ASP A 34 43.34 -33.85 10.22
CA ASP A 34 42.60 -34.63 11.21
C ASP A 34 41.10 -34.24 11.24
N GLU A 35 40.78 -32.96 11.05
CA GLU A 35 39.39 -32.51 10.94
C GLU A 35 38.69 -33.03 9.68
N LEU A 36 39.40 -33.07 8.54
CA LEU A 36 38.84 -33.63 7.30
C LEU A 36 38.59 -35.13 7.43
N LEU A 37 39.49 -35.88 8.09
CA LEU A 37 39.28 -37.29 8.40
C LEU A 37 38.10 -37.49 9.34
N LEU A 38 37.98 -36.65 10.38
CA LEU A 38 36.79 -36.61 11.22
C LEU A 38 35.54 -36.39 10.33
N LEU A 39 35.64 -35.51 9.32
CA LEU A 39 34.56 -35.23 8.38
C LEU A 39 34.19 -36.33 7.38
N GLU A 40 35.04 -37.33 7.21
CA GLU A 40 34.82 -38.45 6.31
C GLU A 40 34.21 -39.66 7.00
N HIS A 41 34.51 -39.86 8.30
CA HIS A 41 34.18 -41.09 9.04
C HIS A 41 33.05 -40.95 10.07
N PHE A 42 32.21 -39.93 9.93
CA PHE A 42 31.34 -39.42 10.99
C PHE A 42 30.33 -40.36 11.66
N SER A 43 30.17 -40.14 12.97
CA SER A 43 28.89 -40.22 13.68
C SER A 43 28.50 -38.83 14.23
N GLU A 44 27.20 -38.48 14.17
CA GLU A 44 26.71 -37.17 14.64
C GLU A 44 27.10 -36.83 16.09
N PRO A 45 27.07 -37.77 17.06
CA PRO A 45 27.44 -37.48 18.44
C PRO A 45 28.91 -37.10 18.64
N VAL A 46 29.81 -37.69 17.84
CA VAL A 46 31.25 -37.40 17.90
C VAL A 46 31.53 -36.02 17.34
N LEU A 47 30.99 -35.71 16.16
CA LEU A 47 31.13 -34.39 15.57
C LEU A 47 30.56 -33.31 16.48
N LYS A 48 29.39 -33.56 17.08
CA LYS A 48 28.75 -32.65 18.03
C LYS A 48 29.67 -32.32 19.22
N SER A 49 30.32 -33.32 19.81
CA SER A 49 31.27 -33.12 20.93
C SER A 49 32.43 -32.21 20.53
N TYR A 50 33.03 -32.44 19.35
CA TYR A 50 34.13 -31.61 18.86
C TYR A 50 33.71 -30.16 18.60
N ILE A 51 32.67 -29.95 17.79
CA ILE A 51 32.22 -28.60 17.41
C ILE A 51 31.65 -27.80 18.57
N SER A 52 31.23 -28.47 19.65
CA SER A 52 30.78 -27.78 20.87
C SER A 52 31.92 -27.02 21.57
N ARG A 53 33.16 -27.34 21.22
CA ARG A 53 34.36 -26.81 21.88
C ARG A 53 35.27 -26.04 20.94
N PHE A 54 35.38 -26.47 19.68
CA PHE A 54 36.39 -25.96 18.76
C PHE A 54 35.77 -25.51 17.43
N PRO A 55 36.19 -24.35 16.88
CA PRO A 55 35.86 -23.98 15.52
C PRO A 55 36.65 -24.85 14.53
N LEU A 56 36.05 -25.16 13.38
CA LEU A 56 36.71 -25.94 12.33
C LEU A 56 37.74 -25.07 11.59
N SER A 57 38.78 -25.69 11.03
CA SER A 57 39.64 -25.07 10.01
C SER A 57 38.84 -24.70 8.76
N THR A 58 39.35 -23.79 7.93
CA THR A 58 38.59 -23.26 6.78
C THR A 58 38.22 -24.35 5.76
N GLN A 59 39.12 -25.33 5.53
CA GLN A 59 38.83 -26.44 4.62
C GLN A 59 37.79 -27.40 5.21
N ALA A 60 37.91 -27.69 6.51
CA ALA A 60 36.97 -28.53 7.23
C ALA A 60 35.57 -27.88 7.31
N GLU A 61 35.50 -26.58 7.58
CA GLU A 61 34.24 -25.82 7.64
C GLU A 61 33.51 -25.82 6.29
N ALA A 62 34.26 -25.65 5.19
CA ALA A 62 33.71 -25.71 3.83
C ALA A 62 33.10 -27.08 3.48
N LEU A 63 33.71 -28.18 3.94
CA LEU A 63 33.16 -29.53 3.77
C LEU A 63 31.97 -29.78 4.71
N PHE A 64 32.07 -29.30 5.95
CA PHE A 64 31.05 -29.43 6.98
C PHE A 64 29.73 -28.83 6.54
N VAL A 65 29.72 -27.58 6.04
CA VAL A 65 28.47 -26.93 5.64
C VAL A 65 27.76 -27.66 4.49
N LYS A 66 28.49 -28.39 3.65
CA LYS A 66 27.93 -29.18 2.53
C LYS A 66 27.33 -30.52 2.99
N LYS A 67 27.93 -31.16 3.98
CA LYS A 67 27.60 -32.54 4.39
C LYS A 67 26.74 -32.64 5.64
N ALA A 68 26.93 -31.72 6.59
CA ALA A 68 26.34 -31.84 7.91
C ALA A 68 24.81 -31.66 7.87
N PRO A 69 24.05 -32.45 8.65
CA PRO A 69 22.62 -32.22 8.85
C PRO A 69 22.32 -30.82 9.39
N ALA A 70 21.13 -30.28 9.09
CA ALA A 70 20.72 -28.93 9.48
C ALA A 70 20.89 -28.67 10.99
N ALA A 71 20.50 -29.60 11.86
CA ALA A 71 20.62 -29.45 13.31
C ALA A 71 22.07 -29.22 13.78
N LEU A 72 23.05 -29.91 13.17
CA LEU A 72 24.47 -29.73 13.49
C LEU A 72 25.03 -28.46 12.87
N ARG A 73 24.66 -28.12 11.63
CA ARG A 73 25.04 -26.83 11.01
C ARG A 73 24.58 -25.67 11.87
N GLN A 74 23.32 -25.71 12.30
CA GLN A 74 22.72 -24.66 13.12
C GLN A 74 23.42 -24.53 14.47
N LEU A 75 23.73 -25.64 15.13
CA LEU A 75 24.54 -25.64 16.36
C LEU A 75 25.91 -24.98 16.14
N TYR A 76 26.62 -25.37 15.08
CA TYR A 76 27.94 -24.81 14.76
C TYR A 76 27.87 -23.31 14.50
N ILE A 77 26.94 -22.86 13.65
CA ILE A 77 26.73 -21.45 13.31
C ILE A 77 26.45 -20.62 14.57
N ASN A 78 25.65 -21.16 15.50
CA ASN A 78 25.35 -20.47 16.75
C ASN A 78 26.58 -20.32 17.65
N LEU A 79 27.45 -21.32 17.70
CA LEU A 79 28.64 -21.31 18.56
C LEU A 79 29.79 -20.48 17.98
N HIS A 80 30.07 -20.63 16.69
CA HIS A 80 31.32 -20.14 16.09
C HIS A 80 31.12 -19.17 14.91
N SER A 81 29.89 -19.03 14.40
CA SER A 81 29.63 -18.42 13.09
C SER A 81 30.32 -19.18 11.94
N LEU A 82 30.31 -18.62 10.73
CA LEU A 82 31.05 -19.13 9.57
C LEU A 82 32.11 -18.12 9.15
N LYS A 83 33.27 -18.59 8.70
CA LYS A 83 34.32 -17.71 8.17
C LYS A 83 33.90 -17.10 6.83
N ALA A 84 34.48 -15.95 6.49
CA ALA A 84 34.22 -15.23 5.24
C ALA A 84 34.39 -16.13 3.99
N GLU A 85 35.40 -16.99 3.96
CA GLU A 85 35.61 -17.91 2.83
C GLU A 85 34.47 -18.92 2.68
N THR A 86 33.96 -19.44 3.78
CA THR A 86 32.81 -20.37 3.81
C THR A 86 31.51 -19.65 3.46
N GLN A 87 31.34 -18.40 3.92
CA GLN A 87 30.22 -17.55 3.50
C GLN A 87 30.22 -17.33 1.98
N ASN A 88 31.38 -17.01 1.41
CA ASN A 88 31.55 -16.84 -0.04
C ASN A 88 31.30 -18.14 -0.82
N LEU A 89 31.65 -19.29 -0.24
CA LEU A 89 31.35 -20.61 -0.81
C LEU A 89 29.84 -20.84 -0.90
N ILE A 90 29.08 -20.53 0.15
CA ILE A 90 27.61 -20.64 0.17
C ILE A 90 26.99 -19.84 -0.98
N ILE A 91 27.50 -18.62 -1.21
CA ILE A 91 27.04 -17.71 -2.27
C ILE A 91 27.37 -18.28 -3.65
N LYS A 92 28.64 -18.63 -3.90
CA LYS A 92 29.13 -19.09 -5.22
C LYS A 92 28.53 -20.43 -5.63
N GLU A 93 28.34 -21.35 -4.69
CA GLU A 93 27.83 -22.69 -4.97
C GLU A 93 26.31 -22.82 -4.82
N ASN A 94 25.60 -21.72 -4.51
CA ASN A 94 24.15 -21.71 -4.33
C ASN A 94 23.67 -22.74 -3.28
N LEU A 95 24.29 -22.75 -2.10
CA LEU A 95 23.90 -23.65 -1.02
C LEU A 95 22.68 -23.09 -0.27
N GLU A 96 21.51 -23.19 -0.88
CA GLU A 96 20.26 -22.53 -0.44
C GLU A 96 19.85 -22.89 0.99
N ASP A 97 19.86 -24.18 1.34
CA ASP A 97 19.49 -24.65 2.68
C ASP A 97 20.48 -24.15 3.74
N VAL A 98 21.76 -24.07 3.39
CA VAL A 98 22.81 -23.56 4.28
C VAL A 98 22.69 -22.05 4.46
N ALA A 99 22.39 -21.32 3.37
CA ALA A 99 22.11 -19.90 3.44
C ALA A 99 20.89 -19.61 4.32
N ALA A 100 19.83 -20.42 4.21
CA ALA A 100 18.64 -20.30 5.05
C ALA A 100 18.99 -20.52 6.52
N ASP A 101 19.70 -21.62 6.85
CA ASP A 101 20.20 -21.90 8.20
C ASP A 101 21.05 -20.75 8.75
N PHE A 102 22.01 -20.26 7.97
CA PHE A 102 22.91 -19.19 8.37
C PHE A 102 22.16 -17.88 8.63
N CYS A 103 21.32 -17.46 7.69
CA CYS A 103 20.49 -16.27 7.83
C CYS A 103 19.50 -16.37 8.99
N THR A 104 19.20 -17.56 9.53
CA THR A 104 18.36 -17.65 10.73
C THR A 104 19.01 -17.08 11.98
N MET A 105 20.34 -17.06 12.04
CA MET A 105 21.11 -16.76 13.24
C MET A 105 22.13 -15.64 13.05
N ARG A 106 22.60 -15.41 11.82
CA ARG A 106 23.72 -14.53 11.49
C ARG A 106 23.50 -13.80 10.16
N THR A 107 24.24 -12.73 9.97
CA THR A 107 24.29 -11.95 8.72
C THR A 107 25.54 -12.29 7.93
N PHE A 108 25.46 -12.22 6.60
CA PHE A 108 26.65 -12.24 5.75
C PHE A 108 27.52 -11.00 6.02
N GLU A 109 28.85 -11.18 6.01
CA GLU A 109 29.82 -10.10 6.21
C GLU A 109 29.93 -9.20 4.97
N ASP A 110 29.95 -9.79 3.77
CA ASP A 110 30.09 -9.09 2.49
C ASP A 110 28.77 -9.08 1.72
N ILE A 111 27.89 -8.13 2.08
CA ILE A 111 26.58 -7.94 1.44
C ILE A 111 26.72 -7.56 -0.04
N PRO A 112 27.62 -6.64 -0.46
CA PRO A 112 27.87 -6.39 -1.88
C PRO A 112 28.19 -7.66 -2.65
N PHE A 113 29.11 -8.49 -2.14
CA PHE A 113 29.46 -9.75 -2.78
C PHE A 113 28.26 -10.71 -2.90
N LEU A 114 27.42 -10.80 -1.86
CA LEU A 114 26.17 -11.56 -1.88
C LEU A 114 25.22 -11.08 -2.98
N LEU A 115 25.01 -9.77 -3.09
CA LEU A 115 24.08 -9.21 -4.07
C LEU A 115 24.59 -9.36 -5.50
N GLU A 116 25.89 -9.25 -5.73
CA GLU A 116 26.49 -9.34 -7.07
C GLU A 116 26.64 -10.78 -7.58
N ASN A 117 26.92 -11.74 -6.67
CA ASN A 117 27.30 -13.10 -7.04
C ASN A 117 26.27 -14.15 -6.62
N GLY A 118 25.36 -13.81 -5.70
CA GLY A 118 24.37 -14.73 -5.18
C GLY A 118 23.30 -15.09 -6.20
N LYS A 119 22.80 -16.32 -6.14
CA LYS A 119 21.58 -16.71 -6.84
C LYS A 119 20.35 -16.22 -6.07
N VAL A 120 19.22 -16.18 -6.78
CA VAL A 120 17.94 -15.65 -6.30
C VAL A 120 17.55 -16.21 -4.94
N ASN A 121 17.66 -17.52 -4.74
CA ASN A 121 17.21 -18.19 -3.50
C ASN A 121 18.11 -17.87 -2.30
N VAL A 122 19.44 -17.78 -2.50
CA VAL A 122 20.38 -17.38 -1.46
C VAL A 122 20.16 -15.91 -1.06
N ILE A 123 20.03 -15.01 -2.03
CA ILE A 123 19.72 -13.59 -1.76
C ILE A 123 18.36 -13.47 -1.06
N HIS A 124 17.36 -14.23 -1.50
CA HIS A 124 16.03 -14.22 -0.91
C HIS A 124 16.06 -14.64 0.58
N SER A 125 16.81 -15.68 0.93
CA SER A 125 17.01 -16.11 2.32
C SER A 125 17.52 -14.96 3.19
N TYR A 126 18.46 -14.16 2.68
CA TYR A 126 18.96 -12.97 3.38
C TYR A 126 17.91 -11.87 3.49
N LEU A 127 17.31 -11.42 2.37
CA LEU A 127 16.36 -10.30 2.32
C LEU A 127 15.06 -10.57 3.11
N SER A 128 14.71 -11.84 3.30
CA SER A 128 13.56 -12.24 4.13
C SER A 128 13.74 -11.85 5.61
N ARG A 129 14.98 -11.70 6.08
CA ARG A 129 15.30 -11.47 7.50
C ARG A 129 15.92 -10.11 7.72
N TYR A 130 16.87 -9.72 6.89
CA TYR A 130 17.69 -8.53 7.12
C TYR A 130 17.34 -7.38 6.15
N PRO A 131 17.23 -6.13 6.63
CA PRO A 131 17.18 -4.96 5.77
C PRO A 131 18.57 -4.65 5.18
N LEU A 132 18.60 -4.02 4.02
CA LEU A 132 19.83 -3.43 3.47
C LEU A 132 20.10 -2.10 4.16
N GLU A 133 21.36 -1.86 4.51
CA GLU A 133 21.73 -0.77 5.43
C GLU A 133 21.75 0.62 4.78
N ASN A 134 21.89 0.70 3.46
CA ASN A 134 22.02 1.95 2.74
C ASN A 134 21.46 1.87 1.31
N ASP A 135 21.25 3.03 0.71
CA ASP A 135 20.70 3.16 -0.64
C ASP A 135 21.58 2.52 -1.71
N ALA A 136 22.90 2.52 -1.56
CA ALA A 136 23.81 1.91 -2.54
C ALA A 136 23.55 0.41 -2.68
N LEU A 137 23.36 -0.32 -1.56
CA LEU A 137 23.01 -1.73 -1.58
C LEU A 137 21.62 -1.97 -2.20
N VAL A 138 20.65 -1.09 -1.93
CA VAL A 138 19.32 -1.19 -2.52
C VAL A 138 19.35 -0.94 -4.02
N LEU A 139 20.20 -0.03 -4.49
CA LEU A 139 20.43 0.21 -5.92
C LEU A 139 21.12 -0.99 -6.58
N THR A 140 22.11 -1.61 -5.93
CA THR A 140 22.68 -2.89 -6.41
C THR A 140 21.60 -3.96 -6.56
N LEU A 141 20.67 -4.05 -5.61
CA LEU A 141 19.53 -4.96 -5.69
C LEU A 141 18.56 -4.62 -6.83
N LEU A 142 18.31 -3.33 -7.06
CA LEU A 142 17.47 -2.84 -8.16
C LEU A 142 18.06 -3.20 -9.53
N HIS A 143 19.39 -3.06 -9.68
CA HIS A 143 20.13 -3.38 -10.90
C HIS A 143 20.43 -4.88 -11.06
N HIS A 144 20.05 -5.69 -10.07
CA HIS A 144 20.17 -7.13 -10.19
C HIS A 144 19.32 -7.66 -11.35
N GLN A 145 19.81 -8.69 -12.04
CA GLN A 145 19.15 -9.27 -13.23
C GLN A 145 17.71 -9.77 -12.99
N ASN A 146 17.33 -9.94 -11.73
CA ASN A 146 16.00 -10.42 -11.35
C ASN A 146 15.25 -9.38 -10.53
N SER A 147 14.33 -8.66 -11.19
CA SER A 147 13.46 -7.66 -10.56
C SER A 147 12.57 -8.22 -9.44
N SER A 148 12.34 -9.54 -9.42
CA SER A 148 11.52 -10.17 -8.37
C SER A 148 12.13 -10.01 -6.99
N LEU A 149 13.46 -9.93 -6.88
CA LEU A 149 14.14 -9.74 -5.61
C LEU A 149 13.81 -8.37 -4.99
N MET A 150 13.87 -7.32 -5.81
CA MET A 150 13.50 -5.97 -5.36
C MET A 150 12.01 -5.88 -5.00
N THR A 151 11.13 -6.53 -5.77
CA THR A 151 9.70 -6.59 -5.40
C THR A 151 9.46 -7.34 -4.08
N CYS A 152 10.19 -8.42 -3.81
CA CYS A 152 10.12 -9.14 -2.54
C CYS A 152 10.63 -8.27 -1.38
N TYR A 153 11.76 -7.58 -1.58
CA TYR A 153 12.30 -6.64 -0.61
C TYR A 153 11.29 -5.55 -0.23
N ILE A 154 10.60 -4.97 -1.21
CA ILE A 154 9.51 -4.02 -0.98
C ILE A 154 8.35 -4.67 -0.24
N ASN A 155 7.91 -5.86 -0.64
CA ASN A 155 6.76 -6.53 -0.02
C ASN A 155 7.03 -6.93 1.45
N ASN A 156 8.29 -7.16 1.82
CA ASN A 156 8.73 -7.47 3.19
C ASN A 156 8.66 -6.28 4.16
N GLY A 157 8.05 -5.16 3.77
CA GLY A 157 7.87 -4.06 4.70
C GLY A 157 9.04 -3.07 4.75
N ARG A 158 10.08 -3.26 3.93
CA ARG A 158 11.32 -2.47 4.00
C ARG A 158 11.12 -1.03 3.55
N TYR A 159 11.86 -0.11 4.16
CA TYR A 159 11.87 1.30 3.76
C TYR A 159 12.61 1.46 2.44
N ILE A 160 12.11 2.35 1.57
CA ILE A 160 12.72 2.71 0.29
C ILE A 160 12.86 4.23 0.30
N SER A 161 14.08 4.72 0.13
CA SER A 161 14.34 6.16 0.13
C SER A 161 13.81 6.83 -1.14
N PRO A 162 13.60 8.16 -1.12
CA PRO A 162 13.29 8.93 -2.32
C PRO A 162 14.34 8.75 -3.43
N THR A 163 15.63 8.66 -3.10
CA THR A 163 16.72 8.45 -4.06
C THR A 163 16.54 7.18 -4.87
N VAL A 164 16.21 6.07 -4.20
CA VAL A 164 15.95 4.79 -4.87
C VAL A 164 14.68 4.87 -5.71
N LEU A 165 13.65 5.56 -5.24
CA LEU A 165 12.40 5.73 -6.01
C LEU A 165 12.59 6.57 -7.27
N THR A 166 13.44 7.60 -7.23
CA THR A 166 13.86 8.35 -8.41
C THR A 166 14.51 7.40 -9.43
N ALA A 167 15.48 6.58 -9.02
CA ALA A 167 16.11 5.60 -9.91
C ALA A 167 15.08 4.62 -10.51
N VAL A 168 14.10 4.15 -9.72
CA VAL A 168 13.00 3.29 -10.19
C VAL A 168 12.19 3.95 -11.32
N ILE A 169 11.93 5.25 -11.21
CA ILE A 169 11.16 6.03 -12.19
C ILE A 169 12.01 6.34 -13.42
N GLU A 170 13.21 6.90 -13.23
CA GLU A 170 14.13 7.30 -14.30
C GLU A 170 14.58 6.12 -15.16
N GLU A 171 14.90 4.98 -14.53
CA GLU A 171 15.31 3.75 -15.21
C GLU A 171 14.11 2.87 -15.65
N LYS A 172 12.88 3.32 -15.40
CA LYS A 172 11.62 2.70 -15.85
C LYS A 172 11.37 1.28 -15.32
N HIS A 173 11.71 1.03 -14.05
CA HIS A 173 11.44 -0.23 -13.35
C HIS A 173 9.98 -0.38 -12.91
N LEU A 174 9.08 -0.59 -13.89
CA LEU A 174 7.62 -0.57 -13.66
C LEU A 174 7.13 -1.59 -12.62
N GLU A 175 7.64 -2.81 -12.62
CA GLU A 175 7.18 -3.85 -11.67
C GLU A 175 7.58 -3.53 -10.23
N VAL A 176 8.74 -2.89 -10.05
CA VAL A 176 9.20 -2.38 -8.76
C VAL A 176 8.32 -1.21 -8.30
N PHE A 177 8.02 -0.27 -9.19
CA PHE A 177 7.11 0.84 -8.92
C PHE A 177 5.71 0.35 -8.52
N LYS A 178 5.15 -0.63 -9.26
CA LYS A 178 3.89 -1.30 -8.92
C LYS A 178 3.94 -1.90 -7.51
N ALA A 179 4.96 -2.69 -7.20
CA ALA A 179 5.08 -3.32 -5.88
C ALA A 179 5.07 -2.27 -4.75
N PHE A 180 5.78 -1.17 -4.93
CA PHE A 180 5.82 -0.06 -3.99
C PHE A 180 4.44 0.59 -3.82
N CYS A 181 3.87 1.11 -4.90
CA CYS A 181 2.57 1.78 -4.92
C CYS A 181 1.43 0.91 -4.39
N TYR A 182 1.34 -0.36 -4.79
CA TYR A 182 0.30 -1.26 -4.29
C TYR A 182 0.45 -1.62 -2.81
N ARG A 183 1.68 -1.73 -2.31
CA ARG A 183 1.91 -1.91 -0.86
C ARG A 183 1.42 -0.70 -0.07
N GLN A 184 1.71 0.51 -0.55
CA GLN A 184 1.19 1.75 0.04
C GLN A 184 -0.34 1.74 0.04
N TYR A 185 -0.94 1.43 -1.10
CA TYR A 185 -2.39 1.40 -1.26
C TYR A 185 -3.06 0.40 -0.33
N ARG A 186 -2.54 -0.83 -0.18
CA ARG A 186 -3.06 -1.81 0.78
C ARG A 186 -3.02 -1.30 2.21
N THR A 187 -1.92 -0.64 2.57
CA THR A 187 -1.76 -0.02 3.89
C THR A 187 -2.75 1.13 4.09
N PHE A 188 -2.92 1.97 3.09
CA PHE A 188 -3.89 3.06 3.05
C PHE A 188 -5.30 2.53 3.25
N LYS A 189 -5.77 1.56 2.43
CA LYS A 189 -7.12 0.97 2.57
C LYS A 189 -7.36 0.40 3.96
N LYS A 190 -6.38 -0.33 4.52
CA LYS A 190 -6.51 -0.93 5.85
C LYS A 190 -6.66 0.14 6.95
N LYS A 191 -5.87 1.21 6.90
CA LYS A 191 -5.94 2.30 7.89
C LYS A 191 -7.15 3.21 7.68
N ALA A 192 -7.57 3.42 6.43
CA ALA A 192 -8.74 4.20 6.06
C ALA A 192 -10.04 3.72 6.72
N LEU A 193 -10.19 2.41 6.92
CA LEU A 193 -11.38 1.82 7.55
C LEU A 193 -11.55 2.17 9.03
N THR A 194 -10.47 2.57 9.71
CA THR A 194 -10.45 2.78 11.17
C THR A 194 -10.15 4.22 11.57
N GLN A 195 -9.91 5.12 10.61
CA GLN A 195 -9.65 6.53 10.88
C GLN A 195 -10.88 7.38 10.62
N ALA A 196 -11.20 8.25 11.58
CA ALA A 196 -12.30 9.20 11.48
C ALA A 196 -11.99 10.43 10.60
N SER A 197 -10.70 10.71 10.37
CA SER A 197 -10.24 11.89 9.61
C SER A 197 -9.16 11.50 8.60
N PHE A 198 -9.31 12.00 7.37
CA PHE A 198 -8.36 11.81 6.28
C PHE A 198 -7.01 12.50 6.55
N ASP A 199 -7.00 13.71 7.11
CA ASP A 199 -5.76 14.43 7.41
C ASP A 199 -4.90 13.65 8.42
N LYS A 200 -5.52 13.13 9.48
CA LYS A 200 -4.85 12.26 10.46
C LYS A 200 -4.38 10.95 9.83
N LEU A 201 -5.12 10.43 8.85
CA LEU A 201 -4.73 9.24 8.10
C LEU A 201 -3.47 9.51 7.26
N ILE A 202 -3.42 10.63 6.53
CA ILE A 202 -2.27 11.02 5.71
C ILE A 202 -1.06 11.33 6.58
N GLU A 203 -1.22 12.06 7.69
CA GLU A 203 -0.14 12.33 8.65
C GLU A 203 0.47 11.02 9.19
N ARG A 204 -0.36 10.04 9.55
CA ARG A 204 0.07 8.70 10.02
C ARG A 204 0.64 7.80 8.92
N LEU A 205 0.38 8.12 7.66
CA LEU A 205 0.95 7.41 6.51
C LEU A 205 2.30 8.04 6.13
N GLY A 206 2.44 9.36 6.24
CA GLY A 206 3.69 10.12 6.24
C GLY A 206 4.78 9.56 5.31
N ALA A 207 5.89 9.13 5.90
CA ALA A 207 7.08 8.62 5.22
C ALA A 207 6.88 7.33 4.40
N LEU A 208 5.71 6.67 4.50
CA LEU A 208 5.40 5.48 3.72
C LEU A 208 4.92 5.82 2.32
N TYR A 209 4.71 7.09 2.00
CA TYR A 209 4.00 7.52 0.80
C TYR A 209 4.92 8.08 -0.29
N LEU A 210 4.51 8.00 -1.56
CA LEU A 210 5.30 8.57 -2.66
C LEU A 210 5.37 10.10 -2.46
N PRO A 211 6.57 10.69 -2.31
CA PRO A 211 6.74 12.13 -2.13
C PRO A 211 6.05 12.94 -3.21
N GLU A 212 5.53 14.12 -2.86
CA GLU A 212 4.83 15.01 -3.80
C GLU A 212 5.67 15.34 -5.05
N THR A 213 6.98 15.56 -4.89
CA THR A 213 7.90 15.81 -6.02
C THR A 213 7.96 14.64 -7.00
N LEU A 214 8.01 13.40 -6.49
CA LEU A 214 8.03 12.20 -7.33
C LEU A 214 6.66 11.89 -7.95
N GLN A 215 5.55 12.28 -7.30
CA GLN A 215 4.23 12.21 -7.94
C GLN A 215 4.18 13.11 -9.18
N ILE A 216 4.70 14.34 -9.06
CA ILE A 216 4.78 15.27 -10.19
C ILE A 216 5.69 14.71 -11.29
N GLU A 217 6.87 14.18 -10.94
CA GLU A 217 7.81 13.59 -11.89
C GLU A 217 7.16 12.46 -12.70
N VAL A 218 6.40 11.57 -12.05
CA VAL A 218 5.64 10.51 -12.74
C VAL A 218 4.59 11.09 -13.69
N LEU A 219 3.86 12.13 -13.26
CA LEU A 219 2.86 12.80 -14.09
C LEU A 219 3.51 13.54 -15.28
N GLU A 220 4.69 14.11 -15.09
CA GLU A 220 5.48 14.82 -16.12
C GLU A 220 6.08 13.88 -17.15
N ALA A 221 6.61 12.73 -16.72
CA ALA A 221 7.25 11.74 -17.58
C ALA A 221 6.30 11.18 -18.66
N CYS A 222 4.98 11.27 -18.44
CA CYS A 222 3.94 10.80 -19.36
C CYS A 222 4.06 9.32 -19.78
N ASP A 223 4.82 8.48 -19.05
CA ASP A 223 4.74 7.02 -19.22
C ASP A 223 3.41 6.54 -18.62
N TRP A 224 2.47 6.24 -19.51
CA TRP A 224 1.10 5.89 -19.16
C TRP A 224 1.00 4.76 -18.14
N ARG A 225 1.97 3.82 -18.11
CA ARG A 225 1.95 2.68 -17.20
C ARG A 225 2.25 3.10 -15.77
N PHE A 226 3.14 4.08 -15.58
CA PHE A 226 3.45 4.63 -14.27
C PHE A 226 2.31 5.52 -13.78
N VAL A 227 1.78 6.37 -14.66
CA VAL A 227 0.66 7.26 -14.31
C VAL A 227 -0.59 6.45 -13.93
N GLU A 228 -0.88 5.38 -14.65
CA GLU A 228 -1.97 4.46 -14.30
C GLU A 228 -1.84 3.91 -12.89
N VAL A 229 -0.65 3.42 -12.55
CA VAL A 229 -0.37 2.85 -11.23
C VAL A 229 -0.55 3.94 -10.17
N LEU A 230 0.09 5.09 -10.35
CA LEU A 230 -0.01 6.24 -9.46
C LEU A 230 -1.48 6.58 -9.18
N LEU A 231 -2.27 6.81 -10.23
CA LEU A 231 -3.67 7.22 -10.08
C LEU A 231 -4.55 6.13 -9.43
N LYS A 232 -4.23 4.84 -9.59
CA LYS A 232 -4.98 3.76 -8.93
C LYS A 232 -4.66 3.62 -7.44
N THR A 233 -3.43 3.92 -7.04
CA THR A 233 -2.92 3.52 -5.72
C THR A 233 -2.68 4.67 -4.76
N THR A 234 -2.54 5.89 -5.30
CA THR A 234 -1.94 7.00 -4.59
C THR A 234 -2.91 8.21 -4.57
N PRO A 235 -3.64 8.50 -3.48
CA PRO A 235 -4.07 9.87 -3.13
C PRO A 235 -3.05 10.96 -3.52
N LEU A 236 -3.41 11.84 -4.44
CA LEU A 236 -2.48 12.86 -4.94
C LEU A 236 -2.28 13.97 -3.91
N ALA A 237 -1.04 14.42 -3.76
CA ALA A 237 -0.68 15.59 -2.98
C ALA A 237 -1.14 16.90 -3.68
N PRO A 238 -1.32 18.02 -2.96
CA PRO A 238 -1.83 19.28 -3.50
C PRO A 238 -1.23 19.74 -4.83
N LEU A 239 0.10 19.76 -4.95
CA LEU A 239 0.78 20.21 -6.17
C LEU A 239 0.61 19.20 -7.31
N ALA A 240 0.56 17.90 -7.01
CA ALA A 240 0.27 16.87 -8.01
C ALA A 240 -1.18 16.96 -8.52
N GLN A 241 -2.14 17.30 -7.64
CA GLN A 241 -3.52 17.58 -8.04
C GLN A 241 -3.59 18.79 -8.97
N LYS A 242 -2.93 19.89 -8.58
CA LYS A 242 -2.85 21.10 -9.42
C LYS A 242 -2.27 20.79 -10.80
N PHE A 243 -1.13 20.09 -10.84
CA PHE A 243 -0.47 19.70 -12.08
C PHE A 243 -1.41 18.89 -12.99
N LEU A 244 -2.18 17.98 -12.40
CA LEU A 244 -3.15 17.16 -13.13
C LEU A 244 -4.21 18.05 -13.83
N PHE A 245 -4.74 19.07 -13.18
CA PHE A 245 -5.74 19.95 -13.79
C PHE A 245 -5.15 20.93 -14.81
N ASP A 246 -3.96 21.48 -14.54
CA ASP A 246 -3.29 22.44 -15.42
C ASP A 246 -3.01 21.84 -16.82
N ARG A 247 -2.78 20.52 -16.89
CA ARG A 247 -2.50 19.81 -18.14
C ARG A 247 -3.74 19.32 -18.89
N LYS A 248 -4.96 19.59 -18.40
CA LYS A 248 -6.23 19.04 -18.95
C LYS A 248 -6.16 17.52 -19.11
N PHE A 249 -5.80 16.84 -18.04
CA PHE A 249 -5.59 15.39 -18.04
C PHE A 249 -6.84 14.62 -18.52
N ASP A 250 -6.62 13.45 -19.12
CA ASP A 250 -7.68 12.67 -19.73
C ASP A 250 -8.70 12.18 -18.68
N TYR A 251 -9.98 12.41 -18.98
CA TYR A 251 -11.11 12.14 -18.11
C TYR A 251 -11.26 10.67 -17.71
N THR A 252 -10.78 9.73 -18.52
CA THR A 252 -10.79 8.29 -18.19
C THR A 252 -9.87 7.99 -17.01
N TRP A 253 -8.75 8.71 -16.90
CA TRP A 253 -7.83 8.62 -15.78
C TRP A 253 -8.38 9.29 -14.53
N LEU A 254 -9.04 10.44 -14.68
CA LEU A 254 -9.77 11.07 -13.57
C LEU A 254 -10.83 10.11 -12.99
N LYS A 255 -11.61 9.47 -13.87
CA LYS A 255 -12.57 8.44 -13.47
C LYS A 255 -11.87 7.28 -12.76
N LEU A 256 -10.76 6.79 -13.31
CA LEU A 256 -10.00 5.69 -12.70
C LEU A 256 -9.48 6.05 -11.29
N HIS A 257 -8.94 7.26 -11.14
CA HIS A 257 -8.47 7.78 -9.86
C HIS A 257 -9.61 7.84 -8.84
N VAL A 258 -10.75 8.39 -9.25
CA VAL A 258 -11.94 8.50 -8.40
C VAL A 258 -12.46 7.13 -7.97
N THR A 259 -12.64 6.21 -8.91
CA THR A 259 -13.16 4.87 -8.62
C THR A 259 -12.26 4.08 -7.68
N SER A 260 -10.95 4.31 -7.71
CA SER A 260 -9.99 3.56 -6.89
C SER A 260 -9.82 4.14 -5.49
N LEU A 261 -9.94 5.47 -5.33
CA LEU A 261 -9.48 6.18 -4.15
C LEU A 261 -10.51 7.10 -3.49
N TYR A 262 -11.34 7.80 -4.27
CA TYR A 262 -12.22 8.86 -3.74
C TYR A 262 -13.19 8.33 -2.67
N GLY A 263 -13.71 7.11 -2.81
CA GLY A 263 -14.57 6.51 -1.78
C GLY A 263 -13.81 5.90 -0.60
N THR A 264 -12.49 5.72 -0.71
CA THR A 264 -11.70 5.01 0.28
C THR A 264 -11.16 5.99 1.33
N GLY A 265 -11.64 5.89 2.57
CA GLY A 265 -11.04 6.62 3.70
C GLY A 265 -11.21 8.13 3.70
N GLY A 266 -12.15 8.66 2.91
CA GLY A 266 -12.43 10.10 2.87
C GLY A 266 -11.47 10.92 2.03
N TYR A 267 -10.65 10.31 1.15
CA TYR A 267 -9.80 11.07 0.22
C TYR A 267 -10.63 11.95 -0.72
N ARG A 268 -10.26 13.22 -0.85
CA ARG A 268 -10.88 14.19 -1.76
C ARG A 268 -9.80 15.04 -2.43
N PHE A 269 -10.08 15.56 -3.62
CA PHE A 269 -9.32 16.68 -4.16
C PHE A 269 -9.50 17.90 -3.25
N GLN A 270 -8.57 18.85 -3.34
CA GLN A 270 -8.73 20.12 -2.65
C GLN A 270 -10.00 20.84 -3.12
N LYS A 271 -10.59 21.65 -2.23
CA LYS A 271 -11.87 22.34 -2.46
C LYS A 271 -11.91 23.14 -3.77
N GLU A 272 -10.80 23.71 -4.19
CA GLU A 272 -10.67 24.46 -5.45
C GLU A 272 -10.71 23.56 -6.70
N TYR A 273 -10.32 22.29 -6.58
CA TYR A 273 -10.24 21.33 -7.67
C TYR A 273 -11.47 20.40 -7.77
N GLU A 274 -12.26 20.23 -6.70
CA GLU A 274 -13.49 19.43 -6.76
C GLU A 274 -14.51 19.92 -7.80
N PRO A 275 -14.83 21.24 -7.91
CA PRO A 275 -15.70 21.73 -8.98
C PRO A 275 -15.17 21.40 -10.38
N LEU A 276 -13.84 21.51 -10.57
CA LEU A 276 -13.19 21.19 -11.84
C LEU A 276 -13.31 19.71 -12.16
N LEU A 277 -13.11 18.82 -11.17
CA LEU A 277 -13.31 17.38 -11.33
C LEU A 277 -14.75 17.07 -11.76
N PHE A 278 -15.74 17.59 -11.02
CA PHE A 278 -17.14 17.27 -11.27
C PHE A 278 -17.56 17.74 -12.66
N LYS A 279 -17.20 18.98 -13.02
CA LYS A 279 -17.45 19.52 -14.35
C LYS A 279 -16.74 18.71 -15.44
N ALA A 280 -15.48 18.33 -15.20
CA ALA A 280 -14.70 17.53 -16.14
C ALA A 280 -15.37 16.17 -16.42
N LEU A 281 -15.73 15.42 -15.38
CA LEU A 281 -16.38 14.12 -15.53
C LEU A 281 -17.80 14.22 -16.11
N ALA A 282 -18.57 15.23 -15.71
CA ALA A 282 -19.92 15.46 -16.22
C ALA A 282 -19.93 15.76 -17.73
N THR A 283 -18.93 16.50 -18.24
CA THR A 283 -18.84 16.79 -19.70
C THR A 283 -18.68 15.55 -20.58
N LYS A 284 -18.34 14.40 -19.98
CA LYS A 284 -18.19 13.11 -20.66
C LYS A 284 -19.16 12.04 -20.14
N ASP A 285 -20.15 12.42 -19.32
CA ASP A 285 -21.10 11.49 -18.67
C ASP A 285 -20.38 10.36 -17.89
N MET A 286 -19.30 10.71 -17.19
CA MET A 286 -18.45 9.76 -16.44
C MET A 286 -18.50 9.95 -14.93
N ASP A 287 -19.32 10.87 -14.45
CA ASP A 287 -19.42 11.30 -13.07
C ASP A 287 -20.27 10.36 -12.18
N GLU A 288 -20.85 9.31 -12.73
CA GLU A 288 -21.48 8.24 -11.93
C GLU A 288 -20.53 7.60 -10.90
N CYS A 289 -19.21 7.64 -11.12
CA CYS A 289 -18.24 7.14 -10.14
C CYS A 289 -18.21 7.96 -8.85
N LEU A 290 -18.79 9.16 -8.86
CA LEU A 290 -18.87 10.05 -7.69
C LEU A 290 -20.05 9.69 -6.78
N THR A 291 -21.00 8.87 -7.24
CA THR A 291 -22.24 8.61 -6.48
C THR A 291 -22.11 7.50 -5.44
N GLY A 292 -20.92 6.90 -5.28
CA GLY A 292 -20.70 5.74 -4.40
C GLY A 292 -20.37 6.09 -2.95
N PHE A 293 -20.27 7.39 -2.62
CA PHE A 293 -19.84 7.87 -1.31
C PHE A 293 -20.39 9.27 -1.07
N ARG A 294 -20.49 9.67 0.21
CA ARG A 294 -20.95 11.01 0.59
C ARG A 294 -19.89 12.08 0.27
N HIS A 295 -20.30 13.14 -0.42
CA HIS A 295 -19.44 14.31 -0.68
C HIS A 295 -19.28 15.17 0.58
N GLN A 296 -18.13 15.85 0.71
CA GLN A 296 -17.92 16.85 1.75
C GLN A 296 -18.70 18.13 1.43
N ASP A 297 -18.66 18.53 0.16
CA ASP A 297 -19.42 19.65 -0.40
C ASP A 297 -20.36 19.09 -1.48
N ASP A 298 -21.51 18.56 -1.03
CA ASP A 298 -22.55 18.05 -1.92
C ASP A 298 -23.26 19.17 -2.70
N THR A 299 -23.14 20.43 -2.25
CA THR A 299 -23.60 21.62 -2.97
C THR A 299 -22.88 21.77 -4.31
N VAL A 300 -21.54 21.74 -4.28
CA VAL A 300 -20.72 21.84 -5.51
C VAL A 300 -20.97 20.66 -6.45
N PHE A 301 -21.18 19.46 -5.91
CA PHE A 301 -21.52 18.28 -6.70
C PHE A 301 -22.84 18.48 -7.46
N VAL A 302 -23.92 18.83 -6.75
CA VAL A 302 -25.24 19.02 -7.35
C VAL A 302 -25.25 20.11 -8.43
N GLN A 303 -24.46 21.17 -8.26
CA GLN A 303 -24.36 22.26 -9.23
C GLN A 303 -23.69 21.84 -10.54
N ASN A 304 -22.68 20.97 -10.49
CA ASN A 304 -21.80 20.69 -11.63
C ASN A 304 -21.99 19.31 -12.26
N ALA A 305 -22.50 18.32 -11.52
CA ALA A 305 -22.68 16.96 -12.01
C ALA A 305 -23.83 16.84 -13.03
N SER A 306 -23.79 15.79 -13.85
CA SER A 306 -24.85 15.38 -14.76
C SER A 306 -26.15 15.11 -14.01
N GLU A 307 -27.28 15.29 -14.70
CA GLU A 307 -28.60 14.98 -14.14
C GLU A 307 -28.65 13.52 -13.65
N LYS A 308 -28.12 12.60 -14.45
CA LYS A 308 -28.05 11.17 -14.15
C LYS A 308 -27.30 10.87 -12.86
N ALA A 309 -26.13 11.48 -12.66
CA ALA A 309 -25.33 11.29 -11.46
C ALA A 309 -26.04 11.85 -10.22
N VAL A 310 -26.68 13.03 -10.31
CA VAL A 310 -27.43 13.61 -9.19
C VAL A 310 -28.63 12.75 -8.81
N LEU A 311 -29.41 12.25 -9.79
CA LEU A 311 -30.53 11.34 -9.52
C LEU A 311 -30.08 10.10 -8.74
N LYS A 312 -28.98 9.48 -9.17
CA LYS A 312 -28.42 8.30 -8.51
C LYS A 312 -27.87 8.62 -7.11
N TYR A 313 -27.27 9.80 -6.93
CA TYR A 313 -26.80 10.25 -5.62
C TYR A 313 -27.95 10.42 -4.61
N LEU A 314 -29.07 11.01 -5.05
CA LEU A 314 -30.28 11.19 -4.23
C LEU A 314 -30.92 9.88 -3.76
N GLU A 315 -30.68 8.77 -4.45
CA GLU A 315 -31.15 7.46 -4.01
C GLU A 315 -30.42 6.96 -2.77
N SER A 316 -29.15 7.34 -2.64
CA SER A 316 -28.25 6.82 -1.60
C SER A 316 -28.00 7.80 -0.45
N PHE A 317 -28.06 9.10 -0.70
CA PHE A 317 -27.65 10.12 0.26
C PHE A 317 -28.68 11.26 0.40
N TRP A 318 -28.84 11.74 1.64
CA TRP A 318 -29.55 12.97 1.94
C TRP A 318 -28.67 14.18 1.66
N LEU A 319 -29.26 15.23 1.09
CA LEU A 319 -28.56 16.48 0.80
C LEU A 319 -28.48 17.36 2.05
N THR A 320 -27.36 18.06 2.20
CA THR A 320 -27.26 19.21 3.11
C THR A 320 -28.26 20.31 2.72
N ASP A 321 -28.57 21.20 3.66
CA ASP A 321 -29.53 22.29 3.42
C ASP A 321 -29.08 23.19 2.25
N ASP A 322 -27.80 23.55 2.21
CA ASP A 322 -27.23 24.34 1.11
C ASP A 322 -27.30 23.59 -0.23
N ALA A 323 -27.09 22.26 -0.23
CA ALA A 323 -27.20 21.45 -1.43
C ALA A 323 -28.65 21.30 -1.93
N GLN A 324 -29.64 21.27 -1.03
CA GLN A 324 -31.06 21.32 -1.40
C GLN A 324 -31.39 22.62 -2.12
N VAL A 325 -30.95 23.76 -1.57
CA VAL A 325 -31.13 25.08 -2.19
C VAL A 325 -30.47 25.12 -3.56
N ALA A 326 -29.23 24.63 -3.68
CA ALA A 326 -28.51 24.59 -4.94
C ALA A 326 -29.16 23.67 -5.98
N LEU A 327 -29.73 22.53 -5.56
CA LEU A 327 -30.46 21.63 -6.46
C LEU A 327 -31.68 22.32 -7.07
N ILE A 328 -32.46 23.02 -6.23
CA ILE A 328 -33.65 23.73 -6.68
C ILE A 328 -33.24 24.90 -7.57
N ALA A 329 -32.23 25.68 -7.17
CA ALA A 329 -31.68 26.79 -7.95
C ALA A 329 -31.17 26.37 -9.35
N ARG A 330 -30.76 25.10 -9.52
CA ARG A 330 -30.40 24.54 -10.83
C ARG A 330 -31.58 24.50 -11.81
N GLY A 331 -32.83 24.54 -11.33
CA GLY A 331 -34.04 24.68 -12.14
C GLY A 331 -34.42 23.46 -12.96
N ASN A 332 -33.82 22.29 -12.71
CA ASN A 332 -34.17 21.06 -13.41
C ASN A 332 -35.37 20.38 -12.74
N ALA A 333 -36.52 20.39 -13.43
CA ALA A 333 -37.78 19.86 -12.90
C ALA A 333 -37.71 18.37 -12.53
N THR A 334 -36.97 17.55 -13.29
CA THR A 334 -36.80 16.11 -13.01
C THR A 334 -36.05 15.90 -11.69
N LEU A 335 -34.95 16.63 -11.48
CA LEU A 335 -34.17 16.55 -10.24
C LEU A 335 -35.00 16.99 -9.02
N ILE A 336 -35.74 18.09 -9.17
CA ILE A 336 -36.57 18.65 -8.09
C ILE A 336 -37.71 17.69 -7.74
N ALA A 337 -38.38 17.11 -8.74
CA ALA A 337 -39.39 16.08 -8.53
C ALA A 337 -38.82 14.86 -7.80
N LYS A 338 -37.61 14.40 -8.19
CA LYS A 338 -36.94 13.29 -7.50
C LYS A 338 -36.61 13.64 -6.05
N LEU A 339 -36.08 14.84 -5.79
CA LEU A 339 -35.78 15.32 -4.44
C LEU A 339 -37.05 15.29 -3.56
N ILE A 340 -38.14 15.90 -4.03
CA ILE A 340 -39.43 15.90 -3.32
C ILE A 340 -39.90 14.46 -3.08
N SER A 341 -39.91 13.61 -4.10
CA SER A 341 -40.36 12.20 -3.96
C SER A 341 -39.53 11.39 -2.97
N ARG A 342 -38.24 11.73 -2.79
CA ARG A 342 -37.33 11.03 -1.89
C ARG A 342 -37.52 11.47 -0.44
N TYR A 343 -37.85 12.75 -0.25
CA TYR A 343 -38.04 13.38 1.05
C TYR A 343 -39.45 13.11 1.58
N SER A 344 -40.46 13.27 0.73
CA SER A 344 -41.86 13.05 1.09
C SER A 344 -42.22 11.56 1.20
N PRO A 345 -43.11 11.18 2.14
CA PRO A 345 -43.73 12.02 3.17
C PRO A 345 -42.87 12.19 4.43
N SER A 346 -41.70 11.57 4.50
CA SER A 346 -40.98 11.36 5.76
C SER A 346 -40.19 12.58 6.25
N HIS A 347 -39.67 13.41 5.35
CA HIS A 347 -38.79 14.54 5.65
C HIS A 347 -39.20 15.75 4.81
N GLY A 348 -39.30 16.93 5.43
CA GLY A 348 -39.50 18.20 4.72
C GLY A 348 -38.20 18.72 4.11
N LEU A 349 -38.32 19.66 3.17
CA LEU A 349 -37.20 20.44 2.68
C LEU A 349 -36.75 21.44 3.76
N CYS A 350 -35.49 21.88 3.70
CA CYS A 350 -35.05 23.00 4.54
C CYS A 350 -35.81 24.28 4.15
N TRP A 351 -35.99 25.20 5.10
CA TRP A 351 -36.81 26.41 4.90
C TRP A 351 -36.31 27.25 3.71
N GLN A 352 -34.99 27.35 3.49
CA GLN A 352 -34.41 28.07 2.35
C GLN A 352 -34.74 27.39 1.01
N ALA A 353 -34.76 26.05 0.99
CA ALA A 353 -35.11 25.29 -0.19
C ALA A 353 -36.61 25.44 -0.51
N GLU A 354 -37.49 25.52 0.51
CA GLU A 354 -38.91 25.81 0.32
C GLU A 354 -39.14 27.20 -0.29
N VAL A 355 -38.44 28.22 0.23
CA VAL A 355 -38.47 29.56 -0.34
C VAL A 355 -38.05 29.50 -1.81
N LYS A 356 -36.95 28.81 -2.11
CA LYS A 356 -36.47 28.69 -3.49
C LYS A 356 -37.43 27.91 -4.40
N LEU A 357 -38.10 26.87 -3.87
CA LEU A 357 -39.12 26.10 -4.58
C LEU A 357 -40.24 27.02 -5.08
N VAL A 358 -40.74 27.89 -4.20
CA VAL A 358 -41.78 28.87 -4.56
C VAL A 358 -41.25 29.89 -5.55
N GLU A 359 -40.04 30.40 -5.35
CA GLU A 359 -39.44 31.45 -6.17
C GLU A 359 -39.32 31.07 -7.65
N ILE A 360 -38.91 29.83 -7.97
CA ILE A 360 -38.52 29.47 -9.36
C ILE A 360 -39.25 28.27 -9.97
N CYS A 361 -39.95 27.44 -9.19
CA CYS A 361 -40.55 26.22 -9.73
C CYS A 361 -41.98 26.42 -10.26
N SER A 362 -42.44 25.42 -11.02
CA SER A 362 -43.80 25.38 -11.53
C SER A 362 -44.82 25.08 -10.42
N PRO A 363 -46.09 25.52 -10.59
CA PRO A 363 -47.18 25.17 -9.69
C PRO A 363 -47.29 23.67 -9.39
N GLN A 364 -47.08 22.81 -10.39
CA GLN A 364 -47.19 21.35 -10.24
C GLN A 364 -46.17 20.79 -9.23
N LEU A 365 -44.93 21.29 -9.24
CA LEU A 365 -43.92 20.87 -8.27
C LEU A 365 -44.22 21.39 -6.87
N ILE A 366 -44.71 22.64 -6.76
CA ILE A 366 -45.15 23.22 -5.49
C ILE A 366 -46.27 22.36 -4.89
N ARG A 367 -47.32 22.03 -5.67
CA ARG A 367 -48.41 21.15 -5.23
C ARG A 367 -47.93 19.76 -4.84
N SER A 368 -46.96 19.20 -5.57
CA SER A 368 -46.40 17.89 -5.25
C SER A 368 -45.76 17.89 -3.86
N TYR A 369 -45.01 18.94 -3.51
CA TYR A 369 -44.44 19.08 -2.17
C TYR A 369 -45.52 19.35 -1.11
N THR A 370 -46.42 20.30 -1.37
CA THR A 370 -47.45 20.70 -0.40
C THR A 370 -48.53 19.65 -0.21
N SER A 371 -48.61 18.61 -1.06
CA SER A 371 -49.51 17.47 -0.79
C SER A 371 -49.09 16.66 0.45
N PHE A 372 -47.83 16.77 0.90
CA PHE A 372 -47.30 16.03 2.05
C PHE A 372 -46.81 16.93 3.19
N HIS A 373 -46.40 18.16 2.90
CA HIS A 373 -45.71 19.03 3.85
C HIS A 373 -46.32 20.43 3.94
N THR A 374 -46.26 21.00 5.14
CA THR A 374 -46.48 22.44 5.34
C THR A 374 -45.27 23.22 4.85
N MET A 375 -45.47 24.51 4.57
CA MET A 375 -44.40 25.42 4.15
C MET A 375 -44.01 26.38 5.27
N CYS A 376 -42.75 26.82 5.30
CA CYS A 376 -42.29 27.87 6.18
C CYS A 376 -42.96 29.22 5.86
N CYS A 377 -43.01 30.10 6.87
CA CYS A 377 -43.67 31.40 6.77
C CYS A 377 -43.13 32.28 5.64
N GLU A 378 -41.85 32.16 5.32
CA GLU A 378 -41.20 32.95 4.26
C GLU A 378 -41.60 32.45 2.87
N ALA A 379 -41.65 31.13 2.68
CA ALA A 379 -42.13 30.53 1.43
C ALA A 379 -43.61 30.87 1.19
N LEU A 380 -44.44 30.89 2.24
CA LEU A 380 -45.86 31.28 2.14
C LEU A 380 -46.04 32.75 1.75
N LYS A 381 -45.25 33.66 2.33
CA LYS A 381 -45.25 35.08 1.92
C LYS A 381 -44.86 35.25 0.45
N GLN A 382 -43.89 34.48 -0.03
CA GLN A 382 -43.54 34.50 -1.46
C GLN A 382 -44.65 33.90 -2.33
N LEU A 383 -45.32 32.84 -1.86
CA LEU A 383 -46.40 32.19 -2.61
C LEU A 383 -47.60 33.13 -2.77
N GLU A 384 -47.94 33.87 -1.73
CA GLU A 384 -48.96 34.92 -1.75
C GLU A 384 -48.67 35.99 -2.81
N GLN A 385 -47.41 36.43 -2.90
CA GLN A 385 -47.01 37.45 -3.88
C GLN A 385 -46.96 36.90 -5.31
N LYS A 386 -46.53 35.65 -5.49
CA LYS A 386 -46.25 35.07 -6.81
C LYS A 386 -47.46 34.40 -7.45
N SER A 387 -48.25 33.66 -6.66
CA SER A 387 -49.36 32.84 -7.18
C SER A 387 -50.46 32.63 -6.14
N PRO A 388 -51.43 33.55 -6.04
CA PRO A 388 -52.57 33.45 -5.12
C PRO A 388 -53.37 32.15 -5.26
N ALA A 389 -53.49 31.60 -6.47
CA ALA A 389 -54.19 30.35 -6.73
C ALA A 389 -53.51 29.13 -6.07
N GLU A 390 -52.18 29.14 -5.97
CA GLU A 390 -51.44 28.08 -5.27
C GLU A 390 -51.53 28.24 -3.75
N LEU A 391 -51.66 29.48 -3.25
CA LEU A 391 -51.91 29.75 -1.85
C LEU A 391 -53.30 29.24 -1.42
N GLU A 392 -54.33 29.47 -2.23
CA GLU A 392 -55.67 28.90 -2.00
C GLU A 392 -55.63 27.36 -1.99
N TYR A 393 -54.92 26.76 -2.95
CA TYR A 393 -54.72 25.31 -2.96
C TYR A 393 -54.02 24.84 -1.68
N TYR A 394 -52.95 25.51 -1.24
CA TYR A 394 -52.24 25.19 -0.01
C TYR A 394 -53.18 25.18 1.21
N TYR A 395 -53.98 26.24 1.42
CA TYR A 395 -54.93 26.32 2.53
C TYR A 395 -56.07 25.31 2.42
N SER A 396 -56.40 24.82 1.21
CA SER A 396 -57.37 23.74 1.04
C SER A 396 -56.85 22.39 1.59
N GLN A 397 -55.53 22.17 1.53
CA GLN A 397 -54.87 20.94 1.97
C GLN A 397 -54.41 21.02 3.44
N HIS A 398 -53.98 22.19 3.90
CA HIS A 398 -53.47 22.45 5.25
C HIS A 398 -54.37 23.46 5.95
N ARG A 399 -55.37 22.96 6.70
CA ARG A 399 -56.43 23.78 7.29
C ARG A 399 -56.05 24.61 8.52
N TYR A 400 -54.77 24.70 8.89
CA TYR A 400 -54.32 25.43 10.08
C TYR A 400 -52.99 26.13 9.85
#